data_AF-A0A4R8LKE4-F1
#
_entry.id   AF-A0A4R8LKE4-F1
#
_cell.length_a   1.000
_cell.length_b   1.000
_cell.length_c   1.000
_cell.angle_alpha   90.00
_cell.angle_beta   90.00
_cell.angle_gamma   90.00
#
_symmetry.space_group_name_H-M   'P 1'
#
loop_
_entity.id
_entity.type
_entity.pdbx_description
1 polymer ?
#
loop_
_entity_poly.entity_id
_entity_poly.type
_entity_poly.pdbx_seq_one_letter_code
_entity_poly.pdbx_strand_id
1 'polypeptide(L)' 'MTELERELDRLRVADAHIARRRNLIERQLRTVHELARDGHDTGSAIRLLQELRRSLEAMVEHRAVIQETIEMLRLAER' A
#
# COMPACT_ATOMS: atom_id res chain seq x y z
N MET A 1 -16.02 20.02 8.90
CA MET A 1 -15.09 18.88 8.88
C MET A 1 -14.13 19.01 10.05
N THR A 2 -14.31 18.17 11.07
CA THR A 2 -13.45 18.07 12.25
C THR A 2 -12.11 17.43 11.89
N GLU A 3 -11.14 17.49 12.81
CA GLU A 3 -9.85 16.82 12.62
C GLU A 3 -10.01 15.29 12.53
N LEU A 4 -10.87 14.71 13.37
CA LEU A 4 -11.22 13.29 13.30
C LEU A 4 -11.81 12.89 11.94
N GLU A 5 -12.73 13.71 11.38
CA GLU A 5 -13.31 13.46 10.06
C GLU A 5 -12.24 13.49 8.94
N ARG A 6 -11.22 14.37 9.05
CA ARG A 6 -10.09 14.41 8.10
C ARG A 6 -9.25 13.16 8.17
N GLU A 7 -8.91 12.69 9.38
CA GLU A 7 -8.10 11.48 9.53
C GLU A 7 -8.83 10.22 9.06
N LEU A 8 -10.15 10.14 9.27
CA LEU A 8 -10.96 9.04 8.72
C LEU A 8 -10.96 9.03 7.19
N ASP A 9 -11.03 10.19 6.54
CA ASP A 9 -10.93 10.25 5.07
C ASP A 9 -9.52 9.88 4.59
N ARG A 10 -8.47 10.36 5.27
CA ARG A 10 -7.08 9.95 4.99
C ARG A 10 -6.89 8.44 5.13
N LEU A 11 -7.47 7.82 6.16
CA LEU A 11 -7.43 6.37 6.36
C LEU A 11 -8.10 5.63 5.19
N ARG A 12 -9.28 6.08 4.77
CA ARG A 12 -10.00 5.51 3.61
C ARG A 12 -9.18 5.61 2.32
N VAL A 13 -8.52 6.75 2.10
CA VAL A 13 -7.64 6.97 0.95
C VAL A 13 -6.40 6.06 1.02
N ALA A 14 -5.78 5.93 2.19
CA ALA A 14 -4.66 5.02 2.41
C ALA A 14 -5.05 3.56 2.12
N ASP A 15 -6.22 3.12 2.59
CA ASP A 15 -6.78 1.79 2.31
C ASP A 15 -6.96 1.53 0.81
N ALA A 16 -7.51 2.51 0.07
CA ALA A 16 -7.67 2.41 -1.37
C ALA A 16 -6.32 2.31 -2.10
N HIS A 17 -5.32 3.08 -1.69
CA HIS A 17 -3.98 3.01 -2.25
C HIS A 17 -3.28 1.68 -1.97
N ILE A 18 -3.39 1.16 -0.75
CA ILE A 18 -2.87 -0.15 -0.36
C ILE A 18 -3.50 -1.26 -1.22
N ALA A 19 -4.84 -1.25 -1.36
CA ALA A 19 -5.55 -2.23 -2.18
C ALA A 19 -5.10 -2.17 -3.65
N ARG A 20 -4.97 -0.96 -4.21
CA ARG A 20 -4.46 -0.78 -5.58
C ARG A 20 -3.03 -1.29 -5.73
N ARG A 21 -2.15 -1.04 -4.76
CA ARG A 21 -0.75 -1.48 -4.79
C ARG A 21 -0.64 -3.00 -4.71
N ARG A 22 -1.45 -3.66 -3.87
CA ARG A 22 -1.54 -5.13 -3.78
C ARG A 22 -1.95 -5.75 -5.12
N ASN A 23 -2.99 -5.22 -5.76
CA ASN A 23 -3.41 -5.66 -7.10
C ASN A 23 -2.30 -5.51 -8.15
N LEU A 24 -1.50 -4.46 -8.07
CA LEU A 24 -0.37 -4.25 -8.97
C LEU A 24 0.77 -5.25 -8.73
N ILE A 25 1.07 -5.56 -7.47
CA ILE A 25 2.04 -6.60 -7.09
C ILE A 25 1.62 -7.96 -7.66
N GLU A 26 0.34 -8.33 -7.53
CA GLU A 26 -0.18 -9.59 -8.07
C GLU A 26 -0.06 -9.67 -9.59
N ARG A 27 -0.35 -8.57 -10.30
CA ARG A 27 -0.16 -8.48 -11.75
C ARG A 27 1.32 -8.63 -12.12
N GLN A 28 2.20 -7.93 -11.41
CA GLN A 28 3.63 -8.01 -11.67
C GLN A 28 4.21 -9.41 -11.41
N LEU A 29 3.71 -10.12 -10.40
CA LEU A 29 4.06 -11.52 -10.15
C LEU A 29 3.68 -12.41 -11.34
N ARG A 30 2.49 -12.23 -11.92
CA ARG A 30 2.09 -12.97 -13.14
C ARG A 30 3.01 -12.66 -14.31
N THR A 31 3.35 -11.38 -14.52
CA THR A 31 4.30 -10.97 -15.57
C THR A 31 5.68 -11.61 -15.38
N VAL A 32 6.20 -11.68 -14.15
CA VAL A 32 7.48 -12.36 -13.88
C VAL A 32 7.40 -13.85 -14.22
N HIS A 33 6.30 -14.53 -13.85
CA HIS A 33 6.12 -15.95 -14.19
C HIS A 33 6.01 -16.19 -15.70
N GLU A 34 5.28 -15.35 -16.42
CA GLU A 34 5.14 -15.43 -17.88
C GLU A 34 6.51 -15.26 -18.56
N LEU A 35 7.26 -14.22 -18.20
CA LEU A 35 8.61 -13.99 -18.72
C LEU A 35 9.55 -15.15 -18.43
N ALA A 36 9.52 -15.69 -17.21
CA ALA A 36 10.35 -16.84 -16.84
C ALA A 36 10.01 -18.09 -17.66
N ARG A 37 8.71 -18.36 -17.84
CA ARG A 37 8.23 -19.50 -18.63
C ARG A 37 8.65 -19.40 -20.09
N ASP A 38 8.61 -18.20 -20.65
CA ASP A 38 8.91 -17.95 -22.05
C ASP A 38 10.43 -17.78 -22.31
N GLY A 39 11.27 -17.95 -21.26
CA GLY A 39 12.73 -17.91 -21.35
C GLY A 39 13.32 -16.51 -21.47
N HIS A 40 12.55 -15.48 -21.15
CA HIS A 40 12.98 -14.08 -21.18
C HIS A 40 13.78 -13.69 -19.92
N ASP A 41 14.59 -12.63 -20.04
CA ASP A 41 15.22 -12.02 -18.88
C ASP A 41 14.17 -11.41 -17.95
N THR A 42 14.19 -11.82 -16.68
CA THR A 42 13.23 -11.38 -15.65
C THR A 42 13.81 -10.31 -14.73
N GLY A 43 15.09 -9.95 -14.85
CA GLY A 43 15.80 -9.11 -13.88
C GLY A 43 15.12 -7.77 -13.62
N SER A 44 14.69 -7.08 -14.67
CA SER A 44 13.98 -5.79 -14.54
C SER A 44 12.57 -5.95 -13.95
N ALA A 45 11.87 -7.03 -14.30
CA ALA A 45 10.54 -7.31 -13.77
C ALA A 45 10.57 -7.66 -12.27
N ILE A 46 11.60 -8.37 -11.82
CA ILE A 46 11.84 -8.68 -10.40
C ILE A 46 12.19 -7.42 -9.61
N ARG A 47 13.07 -6.56 -10.15
CA ARG A 47 13.40 -5.27 -9.49
C ARG A 47 12.15 -4.41 -9.30
N LEU A 48 11.32 -4.29 -10.33
CA LEU A 48 10.05 -3.56 -10.20
C LEU A 48 9.15 -4.16 -9.11
N LEU A 49 9.04 -5.51 -9.06
CA LEU A 49 8.27 -6.18 -8.01
C LEU A 49 8.78 -5.86 -6.60
N GLN A 50 10.10 -5.78 -6.40
CA GLN A 50 10.69 -5.41 -5.12
C GLN A 50 10.36 -3.96 -4.75
N GLU A 51 10.44 -3.01 -5.68
CA GLU A 51 10.04 -1.62 -5.41
C GLU A 51 8.56 -1.49 -5.07
N LEU A 52 7.70 -2.25 -5.74
CA LEU A 52 6.27 -2.26 -5.44
C LEU A 52 6.00 -2.77 -4.02
N ARG A 53 6.75 -3.78 -3.56
CA ARG A 53 6.66 -4.32 -2.19
C ARG A 53 7.15 -3.30 -1.15
N ARG A 54 8.30 -2.66 -1.37
CA ARG A 54 8.79 -1.58 -0.51
C ARG A 54 7.79 -0.42 -0.41
N SER A 55 7.23 -0.01 -1.55
CA SER A 55 6.21 1.03 -1.56
C SER A 55 4.94 0.63 -0.81
N LEU A 56 4.54 -0.65 -0.87
CA LEU A 56 3.40 -1.16 -0.11
C LEU A 56 3.67 -1.12 1.40
N GLU A 57 4.87 -1.51 1.82
CA GLU A 57 5.28 -1.50 3.23
C GLU A 57 5.19 -0.08 3.81
N ALA A 58 5.78 0.91 3.14
CA ALA A 58 5.69 2.32 3.55
C ALA A 58 4.24 2.83 3.60
N MET A 59 3.36 2.37 2.70
CA MET A 59 1.94 2.72 2.75
C MET A 59 1.23 2.12 3.96
N VAL A 60 1.58 0.89 4.35
CA VAL A 60 1.02 0.22 5.53
C VAL A 60 1.51 0.90 6.82
N GLU A 61 2.77 1.29 6.89
CA GLU A 61 3.31 2.07 8.01
C GLU A 61 2.60 3.43 8.14
N HIS A 62 2.44 4.16 7.04
CA HIS A 62 1.71 5.42 7.04
C HIS A 62 0.25 5.26 7.49
N ARG A 63 -0.41 4.17 7.07
CA ARG A 63 -1.77 3.83 7.54
C ARG A 63 -1.82 3.64 9.06
N ALA A 64 -0.83 2.97 9.64
CA ALA A 64 -0.77 2.75 11.08
C ALA A 64 -0.67 4.08 11.84
N VAL A 65 0.16 5.02 11.37
CA VAL A 65 0.27 6.37 11.95
C VAL A 65 -1.07 7.12 11.94
N ILE A 66 -1.83 7.03 10.84
CA ILE A 66 -3.17 7.63 10.76
C ILE A 66 -4.11 6.99 11.80
N GLN A 67 -4.07 5.67 11.98
CA GLN A 67 -4.90 4.98 12.97
C GLN A 67 -4.57 5.40 14.40
N GLU A 68 -3.28 5.48 14.74
CA GLU A 68 -2.83 5.98 16.04
C GLU A 68 -3.32 7.41 16.30
N THR A 69 -3.27 8.27 15.27
CA THR A 69 -3.76 9.65 15.35
C THR A 69 -5.27 9.69 15.62
N ILE A 70 -6.05 8.85 14.93
CA ILE A 70 -7.51 8.72 15.15
C ILE A 70 -7.81 8.29 16.60
N GLU A 71 -7.05 7.33 17.13
CA GLU A 71 -7.23 6.84 18.49
C GLU A 71 -6.96 7.95 19.52
N MET A 72 -5.89 8.72 19.34
CA MET A 72 -5.60 9.88 20.19
C MET A 72 -6.70 10.93 20.15
N LEU A 73 -7.22 11.27 18.96
CA LEU A 73 -8.31 12.25 18.82
C LEU A 73 -9.59 11.78 19.51
N ARG A 74 -9.95 10.50 19.38
CA ARG A 74 -11.13 9.93 20.06
C ARG A 74 -10.99 9.92 21.58
N LEU A 75 -9.78 9.80 22.11
CA LEU A 75 -9.53 9.89 23.55
C LEU A 75 -9.63 11.33 24.06
N ALA A 76 -9.20 12.31 23.26
CA ALA A 76 -9.28 13.73 23.62
C ALA A 76 -10.70 14.31 23.61
N GLU A 77 -11.63 13.67 22.89
CA GLU A 77 -13.05 14.04 22.83
C GLU A 77 -13.91 13.41 23.95
N ARG A 78 -13.32 12.59 24.83
CA ARG A 78 -13.97 12.01 26.02
C ARG A 78 -13.75 12.87 27.26
#